data_AF-A0A0M9W9B2-F1
#
_entry.id   AF-A0A0M9W9B2-F1
#
_cell.length_a   1.000
_cell.length_b   1.000
_cell.length_c   1.000
_cell.angle_alpha   90.00
_cell.angle_beta   90.00
_cell.angle_gamma   90.00
#
_symmetry.space_group_name_H-M   'P 1'
#
loop_
_entity.id
_entity.type
_entity.pdbx_description
1 polymer ?
#
loop_
_entity_poly.entity_id
_entity_poly.type
_entity_poly.pdbx_seq_one_letter_code
_entity_poly.pdbx_strand_id
1 'polypeptide(L)'
;MPEEVWLLDEDTVASDADRAQIPPELEEYLNVFDHEKAGTLLRTKASDHAIELEEGKTPPYGPIYPLSRTELKELWAYLVDNIKKGRIRPSKSPAGAPILFVPKKDGGLRLYIDYRGLNRISVKNRYPLPLISEILDRLSGAEYFSKVDVKDAYYRIRLREGDEWKTAFRTRYGHFEYIVMPFGLSNAPATFQSYIYTALVGLVDVVCVAYLDDILVFTKDRESYAKALRQVFERLQKAELYVKPSKCTFYQKEVEFLGFIVDGSGV
;
A
#
# COMPACT_ATOMS: atom_id res chain seq x y z
N MET A 1 10.64 -30.78 3.61
CA MET A 1 9.36 -30.11 3.32
C MET A 1 8.26 -31.13 3.52
N PRO A 2 7.34 -30.96 4.48
CA PRO A 2 6.10 -31.74 4.53
C PRO A 2 5.02 -31.03 3.69
N GLU A 3 4.30 -31.79 2.86
CA GLU A 3 3.35 -31.34 1.83
C GLU A 3 1.95 -30.93 2.35
N GLU A 4 1.72 -30.87 3.66
CA GLU A 4 0.36 -30.85 4.24
C GLU A 4 -0.10 -29.53 4.88
N VAL A 5 0.39 -28.37 4.42
CA VAL A 5 -0.08 -27.06 4.93
C VAL A 5 -0.48 -26.14 3.78
N TRP A 6 -1.46 -26.56 2.99
CA TRP A 6 -2.06 -25.77 1.90
C TRP A 6 -3.46 -25.23 2.23
N LEU A 7 -3.95 -25.38 3.47
CA LEU A 7 -5.28 -24.92 3.85
C LEU A 7 -5.20 -23.64 4.70
N LEU A 8 -5.05 -22.50 4.01
CA LEU A 8 -5.52 -21.21 4.49
C LEU A 8 -6.02 -20.42 3.26
N ASP A 9 -7.30 -20.52 2.98
CA ASP A 9 -8.06 -19.59 2.13
C ASP A 9 -9.46 -19.46 2.73
N GLU A 10 -9.82 -18.26 3.20
CA GLU A 10 -11.19 -17.72 3.28
C GLU A 10 -11.07 -16.19 3.33
N ASP A 11 -10.82 -15.56 2.18
CA ASP A 11 -11.07 -14.11 1.93
C ASP A 11 -10.80 -13.82 0.44
N THR A 12 -11.43 -14.61 -0.44
CA THR A 12 -11.19 -14.60 -1.90
C THR A 12 -12.09 -13.64 -2.66
N VAL A 13 -13.17 -13.16 -2.04
CA VAL A 13 -14.10 -12.16 -2.58
C VAL A 13 -14.51 -11.25 -1.44
N ALA A 14 -14.79 -9.96 -1.71
CA ALA A 14 -15.44 -9.09 -0.73
C ALA A 14 -16.62 -9.85 -0.11
N SER A 15 -16.59 -10.05 1.21
CA SER A 15 -17.60 -10.81 1.93
C SER A 15 -18.99 -10.19 1.69
N ASP A 16 -20.07 -10.93 1.91
CA ASP A 16 -21.42 -10.35 1.80
C ASP A 16 -21.59 -9.12 2.72
N ALA A 17 -20.87 -9.10 3.86
CA ALA A 17 -20.78 -7.94 4.75
C ALA A 17 -19.99 -6.77 4.14
N ASP A 18 -18.91 -7.02 3.40
CA ASP A 18 -18.18 -5.98 2.68
C ASP A 18 -19.01 -5.41 1.51
N ARG A 19 -19.75 -6.27 0.80
CA ARG A 19 -20.63 -5.84 -0.30
C ARG A 19 -21.75 -4.92 0.17
N ALA A 20 -22.29 -5.15 1.36
CA ALA A 20 -23.30 -4.28 1.96
C ALA A 20 -22.78 -2.86 2.28
N GLN A 21 -21.47 -2.68 2.39
CA GLN A 21 -20.84 -1.36 2.64
C GLN A 21 -20.56 -0.59 1.34
N ILE A 22 -20.61 -1.26 0.17
CA ILE A 22 -20.32 -0.63 -1.11
C ILE A 22 -21.55 0.14 -1.58
N PRO A 23 -21.43 1.46 -1.86
CA PRO A 23 -22.54 2.24 -2.37
C PRO A 23 -23.06 1.70 -3.72
N PRO A 24 -24.38 1.73 -3.98
CA PRO A 24 -24.97 1.28 -5.25
C PRO A 24 -24.34 1.93 -6.49
N GLU A 25 -23.86 3.17 -6.35
CA GLU A 25 -23.20 3.92 -7.42
C GLU A 25 -21.89 3.26 -7.89
N LEU A 26 -21.32 2.32 -7.12
CA LEU A 26 -20.10 1.60 -7.40
C LEU A 26 -20.30 0.15 -7.85
N GLU A 27 -21.54 -0.27 -8.14
CA GLU A 27 -21.85 -1.63 -8.59
C GLU A 27 -21.06 -2.03 -9.86
N GLU A 28 -20.81 -1.08 -10.77
CA GLU A 28 -19.99 -1.30 -11.98
C GLU A 28 -18.48 -1.47 -11.68
N TYR A 29 -18.04 -1.09 -10.49
CA TYR A 29 -16.62 -1.10 -10.07
C TYR A 29 -16.33 -2.14 -8.98
N LEU A 30 -17.18 -3.14 -8.80
CA LEU A 30 -16.99 -4.20 -7.80
C LEU A 30 -15.64 -4.93 -7.93
N ASN A 31 -15.05 -4.95 -9.12
CA ASN A 31 -13.71 -5.51 -9.35
C ASN A 31 -12.58 -4.74 -8.67
N VAL A 32 -12.76 -3.46 -8.31
CA VAL A 32 -11.78 -2.67 -7.54
C VAL A 32 -11.67 -3.19 -6.10
N PHE A 33 -12.68 -3.94 -5.63
CA PHE A 33 -12.69 -4.56 -4.31
C PHE A 33 -12.23 -6.04 -4.33
N ASP A 34 -11.85 -6.56 -5.51
CA ASP A 34 -11.40 -7.94 -5.71
C ASP A 34 -10.04 -8.20 -5.04
N HIS A 35 -10.03 -9.10 -4.06
CA HIS A 35 -8.85 -9.40 -3.26
C HIS A 35 -7.82 -10.28 -3.96
N GLU A 36 -8.24 -11.13 -4.91
CA GLU A 36 -7.32 -11.98 -5.67
C GLU A 36 -6.56 -11.14 -6.70
N LYS A 37 -7.27 -10.26 -7.41
CA LYS A 37 -6.64 -9.38 -8.40
C LYS A 37 -5.69 -8.38 -7.75
N ALA A 38 -5.96 -7.92 -6.53
CA ALA A 38 -5.01 -7.12 -5.75
C ALA A 38 -3.65 -7.81 -5.55
N GLY A 39 -3.63 -9.15 -5.53
CA GLY A 39 -2.40 -9.95 -5.39
C GLY A 39 -1.54 -10.01 -6.65
N THR A 40 -2.05 -9.60 -7.81
CA THR A 40 -1.27 -9.60 -9.07
C THR A 40 -0.29 -8.42 -9.11
N LEU A 41 0.57 -8.33 -10.13
CA LEU A 41 1.50 -7.20 -10.31
C LEU A 41 0.96 -6.20 -11.32
N LEU A 42 1.31 -4.92 -11.19
CA LEU A 42 1.06 -3.93 -12.24
C LEU A 42 1.75 -4.36 -13.54
N ARG A 43 1.04 -4.23 -14.67
CA ARG A 43 1.54 -4.64 -15.98
C ARG A 43 2.59 -3.68 -16.55
N THR A 44 2.58 -2.42 -16.10
CA THR A 44 3.34 -1.33 -16.74
C THR A 44 4.64 -1.03 -16.01
N LYS A 45 5.79 -1.08 -16.73
CA LYS A 45 7.14 -0.79 -16.20
C LYS A 45 7.42 0.69 -15.89
N ALA A 46 6.58 1.61 -16.39
CA ALA A 46 6.83 3.06 -16.29
C ALA A 46 6.83 3.59 -14.84
N SER A 47 6.24 2.84 -13.91
CA SER A 47 6.12 3.22 -12.51
C SER A 47 7.00 2.39 -11.58
N ASP A 48 7.94 1.60 -12.14
CA ASP A 48 8.80 0.72 -11.36
C ASP A 48 9.64 1.52 -10.34
N HIS A 49 9.69 1.01 -9.11
CA HIS A 49 10.46 1.61 -8.04
C HIS A 49 11.95 1.33 -8.23
N ALA A 50 12.72 2.39 -8.49
CA ALA A 50 14.16 2.34 -8.57
C ALA A 50 14.81 2.52 -7.19
N ILE A 51 15.87 1.76 -6.92
CA ILE A 51 16.71 1.91 -5.73
C ILE A 51 18.11 2.35 -6.18
N GLU A 52 18.27 3.65 -6.40
CA GLU A 52 19.56 4.25 -6.74
C GLU A 52 20.43 4.37 -5.48
N LEU A 53 21.68 3.97 -5.60
CA LEU A 53 22.65 4.00 -4.52
C LEU A 53 23.67 5.10 -4.78
N GLU A 54 24.19 5.68 -3.70
CA GLU A 54 25.35 6.56 -3.77
C GLU A 54 26.55 5.83 -4.42
N GLU A 55 27.37 6.57 -5.16
CA GLU A 55 28.48 6.00 -5.93
C GLU A 55 29.42 5.17 -5.04
N GLY A 56 29.72 3.96 -5.50
CA GLY A 56 30.60 3.01 -4.79
C GLY A 56 30.00 2.38 -3.53
N LYS A 57 28.74 2.64 -3.18
CA LYS A 57 28.08 2.01 -2.02
C LYS A 57 27.35 0.73 -2.42
N THR A 58 27.35 -0.24 -1.50
CA THR A 58 26.61 -1.50 -1.64
C THR A 58 25.70 -1.71 -0.43
N PRO A 59 24.52 -2.31 -0.60
CA PRO A 59 23.64 -2.62 0.52
C PRO A 59 24.33 -3.50 1.56
N PRO A 60 24.08 -3.25 2.86
CA PRO A 60 24.76 -3.98 3.92
C PRO A 60 24.23 -5.40 4.10
N TYR A 61 25.06 -6.24 4.73
CA TYR A 61 24.70 -7.58 5.19
C TYR A 61 24.54 -7.56 6.72
N GLY A 62 23.29 -7.53 7.17
CA GLY A 62 22.91 -7.44 8.58
C GLY A 62 22.88 -8.77 9.33
N PRO A 63 22.77 -8.73 10.66
CA PRO A 63 22.66 -9.92 11.51
C PRO A 63 21.29 -10.61 11.37
N ILE A 64 21.17 -11.81 11.93
CA ILE A 64 19.87 -12.46 12.17
C ILE A 64 19.56 -12.31 13.66
N TYR A 65 18.41 -11.73 13.98
CA TYR A 65 17.96 -11.60 15.36
C TYR A 65 17.23 -12.87 15.83
N PRO A 66 17.35 -13.23 17.13
CA PRO A 66 16.59 -14.35 17.69
C PRO A 66 15.10 -14.02 17.67
N LEU A 67 14.29 -15.03 17.35
CA LEU A 67 12.83 -14.93 17.30
C LEU A 67 12.21 -15.92 18.28
N SER A 68 11.15 -15.49 18.96
CA SER A 68 10.27 -16.33 19.78
C SER A 68 9.49 -17.33 18.92
N ARG A 69 8.83 -18.31 19.58
CA ARG A 69 7.99 -19.29 18.88
C ARG A 69 6.84 -18.63 18.11
N THR A 70 6.21 -17.61 18.69
CA THR A 70 5.12 -16.87 18.05
C THR A 70 5.61 -16.12 16.82
N GLU A 71 6.74 -15.40 16.94
CA GLU A 71 7.34 -14.70 15.81
C GLU A 71 7.78 -15.64 14.69
N LEU A 72 8.29 -16.82 15.01
CA LEU A 72 8.64 -17.83 13.99
C LEU A 72 7.42 -18.33 13.22
N LYS A 73 6.28 -18.52 13.89
CA LYS A 73 5.02 -18.90 13.24
C LYS A 73 4.55 -17.80 12.28
N GLU A 74 4.56 -16.54 12.74
CA GLU A 74 4.19 -15.38 11.91
C GLU A 74 5.13 -15.18 10.73
N LEU A 75 6.44 -15.35 10.95
CA LEU A 75 7.45 -15.30 9.89
C LEU A 75 7.19 -16.37 8.83
N TRP A 76 6.90 -17.61 9.25
CA TRP A 76 6.63 -18.69 8.31
C TRP A 76 5.38 -18.40 7.47
N ALA A 77 4.28 -17.99 8.11
CA ALA A 77 3.06 -17.59 7.41
C ALA A 77 3.32 -16.44 6.42
N TYR A 78 4.08 -15.43 6.84
CA TYR A 78 4.47 -14.30 6.01
C TYR A 78 5.25 -14.76 4.76
N LEU A 79 6.25 -15.63 4.92
CA LEU A 79 7.07 -16.11 3.81
C LEU A 79 6.23 -16.92 2.81
N VAL A 80 5.42 -17.86 3.29
CA VAL A 80 4.56 -18.70 2.44
C VAL A 80 3.59 -17.84 1.64
N ASP A 81 2.90 -16.90 2.29
CA ASP A 81 1.94 -16.01 1.63
C ASP A 81 2.60 -15.13 0.56
N ASN A 82 3.74 -14.51 0.87
CA ASN A 82 4.42 -13.62 -0.07
C ASN A 82 5.09 -14.37 -1.23
N ILE A 83 5.49 -15.64 -1.03
CA ILE A 83 5.95 -16.50 -2.12
C ILE A 83 4.77 -16.92 -3.01
N LYS A 84 3.64 -17.37 -2.43
CA LYS A 84 2.41 -17.73 -3.17
C LYS A 84 1.94 -16.56 -4.04
N LYS A 85 1.99 -15.33 -3.51
CA LYS A 85 1.63 -14.10 -4.21
C LYS A 85 2.71 -13.57 -5.18
N GLY A 86 3.88 -14.22 -5.26
CA GLY A 86 4.98 -13.78 -6.13
C GLY A 86 5.62 -12.44 -5.73
N ARG A 87 5.41 -11.97 -4.50
CA ARG A 87 5.95 -10.71 -3.97
C ARG A 87 7.42 -10.83 -3.59
N ILE A 88 7.83 -12.02 -3.13
CA ILE A 88 9.22 -12.34 -2.77
C ILE A 88 9.68 -13.63 -3.46
N ARG A 89 10.99 -13.82 -3.55
CA ARG A 89 11.62 -15.07 -3.99
C ARG A 89 12.89 -15.37 -3.19
N PRO A 90 13.38 -16.63 -3.19
CA PRO A 90 14.70 -16.94 -2.65
C PRO A 90 15.79 -16.11 -3.33
N SER A 91 16.73 -15.61 -2.53
CA SER A 91 17.81 -14.73 -2.98
C SER A 91 19.19 -15.35 -2.77
N LYS A 92 20.13 -15.00 -3.65
CA LYS A 92 21.58 -15.24 -3.51
C LYS A 92 22.35 -13.92 -3.39
N SER A 93 21.66 -12.84 -3.04
CA SER A 93 22.21 -11.49 -2.95
C SER A 93 23.38 -11.42 -1.95
N PRO A 94 24.38 -10.56 -2.20
CA PRO A 94 25.40 -10.23 -1.21
C PRO A 94 24.86 -9.28 -0.11
N ALA A 95 23.70 -8.65 -0.32
CA ALA A 95 23.00 -7.84 0.68
C ALA A 95 22.24 -8.72 1.67
N GLY A 96 21.70 -8.16 2.76
CA GLY A 96 20.81 -8.93 3.62
C GLY A 96 20.32 -8.14 4.82
N ALA A 97 19.19 -7.46 4.70
CA ALA A 97 18.58 -6.72 5.80
C ALA A 97 18.07 -7.68 6.91
N PRO A 98 18.20 -7.30 8.19
CA PRO A 98 17.55 -8.04 9.27
C PRO A 98 16.03 -7.88 9.23
N ILE A 99 15.33 -8.78 9.91
CA ILE A 99 13.90 -8.68 10.17
C ILE A 99 13.63 -8.41 11.65
N LEU A 100 12.54 -7.69 11.94
CA LEU A 100 12.08 -7.34 13.28
C LEU A 100 10.57 -7.48 13.34
N PHE A 101 10.04 -7.78 14.52
CA PHE A 101 8.60 -7.74 14.77
C PHE A 101 8.24 -6.59 15.69
N VAL A 102 7.11 -5.94 15.40
CA VAL A 102 6.52 -4.90 16.26
C VAL A 102 5.08 -5.33 16.60
N PRO A 103 4.67 -5.24 17.89
CA PRO A 103 3.30 -5.49 18.28
C PRO A 103 2.33 -4.51 17.62
N LYS A 104 1.20 -5.04 17.14
CA LYS A 104 0.03 -4.26 16.73
C LYS A 104 -0.85 -3.98 17.95
N LYS A 105 -1.71 -2.94 17.84
CA LYS A 105 -2.69 -2.60 18.88
C LYS A 105 -3.71 -3.72 19.14
N ASP A 106 -4.00 -4.52 18.14
CA ASP A 106 -4.93 -5.66 18.20
C ASP A 106 -4.31 -6.94 18.82
N GLY A 107 -3.05 -6.88 19.28
CA GLY A 107 -2.32 -8.01 19.83
C GLY A 107 -1.61 -8.88 18.79
N GLY A 108 -1.79 -8.61 17.50
CA GLY A 108 -1.02 -9.27 16.44
C GLY A 108 0.42 -8.77 16.33
N LEU A 109 1.22 -9.40 15.47
CA LEU A 109 2.59 -8.98 15.17
C LEU A 109 2.68 -8.43 13.74
N ARG A 110 3.57 -7.46 13.53
CA ARG A 110 3.92 -6.95 12.20
C ARG A 110 5.39 -7.15 11.93
N LEU A 111 5.70 -7.88 10.85
CA LEU A 111 7.05 -8.05 10.36
C LEU A 111 7.52 -6.78 9.66
N TYR A 112 8.72 -6.32 10.02
CA TYR A 112 9.45 -5.24 9.38
C TYR A 112 10.79 -5.76 8.87
N ILE A 113 11.16 -5.34 7.67
CA ILE A 113 12.52 -5.47 7.18
C ILE A 113 13.28 -4.20 7.52
N ASP A 114 14.40 -4.32 8.22
CA ASP A 114 15.19 -3.18 8.65
C ASP A 114 16.06 -2.64 7.50
N TYR A 115 15.43 -1.89 6.61
CA TYR A 115 16.11 -1.22 5.51
C TYR A 115 16.84 0.07 5.94
N ARG A 116 17.01 0.39 7.23
CA ARG A 116 17.74 1.60 7.65
C ARG A 116 19.14 1.65 7.06
N GLY A 117 19.81 0.51 6.95
CA GLY A 117 21.13 0.38 6.33
C GLY A 117 21.11 0.72 4.83
N LEU A 118 20.19 0.11 4.09
CA LEU A 118 19.97 0.38 2.66
C LEU A 118 19.58 1.85 2.43
N ASN A 119 18.61 2.34 3.19
CA ASN A 119 18.09 3.69 3.08
C ASN A 119 19.18 4.76 3.28
N ARG A 120 20.17 4.54 4.15
CA ARG A 120 21.24 5.53 4.36
C ARG A 120 22.09 5.77 3.12
N ILE A 121 22.24 4.77 2.26
CA ILE A 121 23.07 4.83 1.06
C ILE A 121 22.25 5.00 -0.22
N SER A 122 20.92 5.11 -0.11
CA SER A 122 20.04 5.35 -1.25
C SER A 122 19.99 6.84 -1.58
N VAL A 123 20.14 7.17 -2.86
CA VAL A 123 19.90 8.52 -3.37
C VAL A 123 18.44 8.89 -3.12
N LYS A 124 18.21 10.03 -2.48
CA LYS A 124 16.87 10.42 -2.02
C LYS A 124 16.05 11.01 -3.16
N ASN A 125 14.89 10.40 -3.42
CA ASN A 125 13.87 10.99 -4.27
C ASN A 125 13.18 12.10 -3.48
N ARG A 126 13.22 13.33 -4.01
CA ARG A 126 12.60 14.52 -3.41
C ARG A 126 11.26 14.88 -4.05
N TYR A 127 10.55 13.89 -4.61
CA TYR A 127 9.18 14.09 -5.06
C TYR A 127 8.34 14.68 -3.92
N PRO A 128 7.62 15.79 -4.15
CA PRO A 128 6.90 16.48 -3.10
C PRO A 128 5.72 15.62 -2.62
N LEU A 129 5.63 15.41 -1.32
CA LEU A 129 4.38 14.99 -0.70
C LEU A 129 3.52 16.24 -0.49
N PRO A 130 2.20 16.19 -0.78
CA PRO A 130 1.32 17.32 -0.51
C PRO A 130 1.39 17.72 0.97
N LEU A 131 1.32 19.02 1.23
CA LEU A 131 1.26 19.52 2.60
C LEU A 131 -0.12 19.19 3.18
N ILE A 132 -0.13 18.59 4.39
CA ILE A 132 -1.38 18.22 5.06
C ILE A 132 -2.27 19.44 5.25
N SER A 133 -1.71 20.60 5.62
CA SER A 133 -2.47 21.84 5.75
C SER A 133 -3.15 22.26 4.45
N GLU A 134 -2.46 22.16 3.31
CA GLU A 134 -3.05 22.51 2.00
C GLU A 134 -4.15 21.54 1.60
N ILE A 135 -3.96 20.24 1.89
CA ILE A 135 -5.00 19.23 1.69
C ILE A 135 -6.25 19.60 2.50
N LEU A 136 -6.09 19.91 3.79
CA LEU A 136 -7.20 20.20 4.70
C LEU A 136 -7.91 21.50 4.30
N ASP A 137 -7.19 22.54 3.90
CA ASP A 137 -7.77 23.79 3.42
C ASP A 137 -8.68 23.58 2.19
N ARG A 138 -8.36 22.59 1.33
CA ARG A 138 -9.21 22.24 0.18
C ARG A 138 -10.54 21.60 0.54
N LEU A 139 -10.63 21.02 1.73
CA LEU A 139 -11.87 20.38 2.20
C LEU A 139 -12.89 21.39 2.74
N SER A 140 -12.46 22.64 2.96
CA SER A 140 -13.34 23.69 3.48
C SER A 140 -14.56 23.92 2.57
N GLY A 141 -15.74 23.84 3.18
CA GLY A 141 -17.02 24.04 2.50
C GLY A 141 -17.48 22.84 1.65
N ALA A 142 -16.81 21.70 1.71
CA ALA A 142 -17.38 20.42 1.29
C ALA A 142 -18.31 19.88 2.39
N GLU A 143 -19.41 19.23 2.03
CA GLU A 143 -20.40 18.72 2.99
C GLU A 143 -20.40 17.18 3.07
N TYR A 144 -20.00 16.51 2.00
CA TYR A 144 -20.05 15.05 1.90
C TYR A 144 -18.68 14.49 1.58
N PHE A 145 -18.29 13.46 2.32
CA PHE A 145 -16.97 12.88 2.29
C PHE A 145 -17.03 11.36 2.15
N SER A 146 -16.06 10.80 1.42
CA SER A 146 -15.80 9.37 1.37
C SER A 146 -14.32 9.10 1.46
N LYS A 147 -13.91 8.33 2.47
CA LYS A 147 -12.53 7.88 2.63
C LYS A 147 -12.36 6.53 1.97
N VAL A 148 -11.35 6.43 1.13
CA VAL A 148 -11.00 5.24 0.36
C VAL A 148 -9.57 4.83 0.71
N ASP A 149 -9.41 3.62 1.25
CA ASP A 149 -8.11 3.02 1.63
C ASP A 149 -7.64 2.07 0.52
N VAL A 150 -6.54 2.42 -0.14
CA VAL A 150 -5.92 1.59 -1.19
C VAL A 150 -5.18 0.41 -0.54
N LYS A 151 -5.68 -0.81 -0.79
CA LYS A 151 -5.12 -2.04 -0.25
C LYS A 151 -3.80 -2.40 -0.94
N ASP A 152 -2.82 -2.80 -0.14
CA ASP A 152 -1.52 -3.30 -0.62
C ASP A 152 -0.83 -2.37 -1.64
N ALA A 153 -1.11 -1.06 -1.55
CA ALA A 153 -0.64 0.01 -2.42
C ALA A 153 0.81 -0.15 -2.89
N TYR A 154 1.73 -0.35 -1.94
CA TYR A 154 3.16 -0.48 -2.23
C TYR A 154 3.49 -1.74 -3.03
N TYR A 155 2.88 -2.88 -2.68
CA TYR A 155 3.14 -4.16 -3.34
C TYR A 155 2.62 -4.23 -4.78
N ARG A 156 1.79 -3.26 -5.21
CA ARG A 156 1.35 -3.15 -6.60
C ARG A 156 2.49 -2.71 -7.52
N ILE A 157 3.38 -1.85 -7.00
CA ILE A 157 4.50 -1.30 -7.76
C ILE A 157 5.64 -2.31 -7.76
N ARG A 158 6.18 -2.62 -8.94
CA ARG A 158 7.33 -3.51 -9.07
C ARG A 158 8.62 -2.80 -8.71
N LEU A 159 9.63 -3.54 -8.27
CA LEU A 159 10.99 -3.03 -8.27
C LEU A 159 11.51 -2.98 -9.71
N ARG A 160 12.34 -1.98 -10.00
CA ARG A 160 13.05 -1.89 -11.27
C ARG A 160 13.91 -3.14 -11.44
N GLU A 161 13.86 -3.72 -12.64
CA GLU A 161 14.66 -4.88 -13.02
C GLU A 161 16.16 -4.60 -12.75
N GLY A 162 16.79 -5.46 -11.94
CA GLY A 162 18.17 -5.33 -11.50
C GLY A 162 18.36 -4.66 -10.14
N ASP A 163 17.30 -4.11 -9.53
CA ASP A 163 17.34 -3.53 -8.17
C ASP A 163 16.79 -4.49 -7.09
N GLU A 164 16.16 -5.61 -7.46
CA GLU A 164 15.51 -6.55 -6.54
C GLU A 164 16.45 -7.05 -5.45
N TRP A 165 17.67 -7.44 -5.83
CA TRP A 165 18.69 -7.98 -4.92
C TRP A 165 19.07 -7.02 -3.78
N LYS A 166 18.87 -5.71 -3.95
CA LYS A 166 19.14 -4.70 -2.93
C LYS A 166 18.18 -4.81 -1.76
N THR A 167 16.98 -5.35 -1.99
CA THR A 167 15.94 -5.59 -0.98
C THR A 167 16.08 -6.94 -0.29
N ALA A 168 17.18 -7.66 -0.49
CA ALA A 168 17.36 -8.95 0.12
C ALA A 168 17.35 -8.85 1.65
N PHE A 169 16.67 -9.78 2.31
CA PHE A 169 16.48 -9.84 3.75
C PHE A 169 16.65 -11.25 4.30
N ARG A 170 17.24 -11.34 5.49
CA ARG A 170 17.70 -12.59 6.08
C ARG A 170 16.73 -13.07 7.14
N THR A 171 16.49 -14.38 7.11
CA THR A 171 15.65 -15.06 8.09
C THR A 171 16.33 -16.36 8.52
N ARG A 172 15.82 -16.99 9.59
CA ARG A 172 16.26 -18.33 9.99
C ARG A 172 15.98 -19.39 8.90
N TYR A 173 14.97 -19.16 8.05
CA TYR A 173 14.53 -20.11 7.02
C TYR A 173 15.19 -19.89 5.67
N GLY A 174 16.08 -18.91 5.56
CA GLY A 174 16.80 -18.61 4.33
C GLY A 174 16.84 -17.12 4.01
N HIS A 175 17.25 -16.86 2.78
CA HIS A 175 17.48 -15.53 2.24
C HIS A 175 16.46 -15.26 1.14
N PHE A 176 15.78 -14.11 1.22
CA PHE A 176 14.72 -13.74 0.28
C PHE A 176 14.91 -12.31 -0.19
N GLU A 177 14.37 -11.97 -1.35
CA GLU A 177 14.32 -10.61 -1.88
C GLU A 177 12.93 -10.31 -2.43
N TYR A 178 12.56 -9.04 -2.47
CA TYR A 178 11.28 -8.64 -3.05
C TYR A 178 11.39 -8.47 -4.56
N ILE A 179 10.26 -8.70 -5.24
CA ILE A 179 10.02 -8.37 -6.66
C ILE A 179 9.20 -7.07 -6.78
N VAL A 180 8.50 -6.72 -5.71
CA VAL A 180 7.64 -5.54 -5.59
C VAL A 180 8.21 -4.57 -4.58
N MET A 181 7.81 -3.31 -4.64
CA MET A 181 8.24 -2.28 -3.71
C MET A 181 7.76 -2.64 -2.28
N PRO A 182 8.67 -3.01 -1.35
CA PRO A 182 8.28 -3.29 0.02
C PRO A 182 8.13 -2.02 0.84
N PHE A 183 7.42 -2.14 1.95
CA PHE A 183 7.45 -1.12 3.00
C PHE A 183 8.86 -0.96 3.58
N GLY A 184 9.15 0.23 4.10
CA GLY A 184 10.40 0.55 4.78
C GLY A 184 11.50 1.10 3.88
N LEU A 185 11.34 1.11 2.55
CA LEU A 185 12.26 1.83 1.66
C LEU A 185 12.01 3.34 1.74
N SER A 186 13.09 4.12 1.78
CA SER A 186 13.00 5.57 1.98
C SER A 186 12.30 6.34 0.85
N ASN A 187 12.38 5.84 -0.39
CA ASN A 187 11.77 6.50 -1.56
C ASN A 187 10.39 5.90 -1.92
N ALA A 188 9.92 4.89 -1.18
CA ALA A 188 8.65 4.24 -1.48
C ALA A 188 7.45 5.19 -1.38
N PRO A 189 7.34 6.07 -0.35
CA PRO A 189 6.25 7.04 -0.27
C PRO A 189 6.24 8.02 -1.47
N ALA A 190 7.41 8.53 -1.85
CA ALA A 190 7.57 9.41 -3.01
C ALA A 190 7.11 8.74 -4.32
N THR A 191 7.48 7.48 -4.51
CA THR A 191 7.11 6.71 -5.70
C THR A 191 5.60 6.48 -5.75
N PHE A 192 5.00 6.06 -4.63
CA PHE A 192 3.56 5.83 -4.58
C PHE A 192 2.76 7.12 -4.72
N GLN A 193 3.20 8.23 -4.12
CA GLN A 193 2.55 9.52 -4.26
C GLN A 193 2.54 10.00 -5.73
N SER A 194 3.67 9.85 -6.43
CA SER A 194 3.74 10.18 -7.87
C SER A 194 2.80 9.29 -8.69
N TYR A 195 2.69 8.02 -8.33
CA TYR A 195 1.81 7.07 -8.99
C TYR A 195 0.33 7.43 -8.82
N ILE A 196 -0.11 7.63 -7.57
CA ILE A 196 -1.52 7.93 -7.28
C ILE A 196 -1.95 9.28 -7.84
N TYR A 197 -1.06 10.28 -7.81
CA TYR A 197 -1.30 11.57 -8.44
C TYR A 197 -1.53 11.41 -9.96
N THR A 198 -0.69 10.63 -10.63
CA THR A 198 -0.84 10.35 -12.07
C THR A 198 -2.13 9.61 -12.36
N ALA A 199 -2.50 8.62 -11.52
CA ALA A 199 -3.74 7.88 -11.66
C ALA A 199 -4.98 8.77 -11.52
N LEU A 200 -4.95 9.75 -10.62
CA LEU A 200 -6.06 10.66 -10.33
C LEU A 200 -5.94 12.03 -11.00
N VAL A 201 -5.07 12.17 -12.01
CA VAL A 201 -4.81 13.45 -12.67
C VAL A 201 -6.11 14.09 -13.19
N GLY A 202 -6.29 15.38 -12.91
CA GLY A 202 -7.51 16.14 -13.23
C GLY A 202 -8.68 15.93 -12.25
N LEU A 203 -8.57 15.02 -11.27
CA LEU A 203 -9.52 14.86 -10.17
C LEU A 203 -8.97 15.39 -8.84
N VAL A 204 -7.65 15.27 -8.64
CA VAL A 204 -6.95 15.81 -7.47
C VAL A 204 -7.20 17.32 -7.37
N ASP A 205 -7.49 17.79 -6.17
CA ASP A 205 -7.85 19.18 -5.82
C ASP A 205 -9.17 19.68 -6.43
N VAL A 206 -9.93 18.83 -7.11
CA VAL A 206 -11.24 19.16 -7.69
C VAL A 206 -12.36 18.39 -6.99
N VAL A 207 -12.23 17.07 -6.91
CA VAL A 207 -13.22 16.18 -6.28
C VAL A 207 -12.60 15.18 -5.30
N CYS A 208 -11.27 15.09 -5.29
CA CYS A 208 -10.56 14.28 -4.30
C CYS A 208 -9.21 14.88 -3.92
N VAL A 209 -8.71 14.45 -2.76
CA VAL A 209 -7.32 14.62 -2.34
C VAL A 209 -6.74 13.23 -2.09
N ALA A 210 -5.44 13.05 -2.33
CA ALA A 210 -4.76 11.78 -2.14
C ALA A 210 -3.45 11.99 -1.38
N TYR A 211 -3.28 11.25 -0.30
CA TYR A 211 -2.07 11.22 0.49
C TYR A 211 -1.66 9.76 0.70
N LEU A 212 -0.64 9.33 -0.03
CA LEU A 212 -0.22 7.94 -0.10
C LEU A 212 -1.41 7.03 -0.44
N ASP A 213 -1.68 6.03 0.39
CA ASP A 213 -2.75 5.04 0.25
C ASP A 213 -4.14 5.56 0.67
N ASP A 214 -4.22 6.72 1.31
CA ASP A 214 -5.47 7.36 1.71
C ASP A 214 -5.97 8.33 0.64
N ILE A 215 -7.18 8.11 0.14
CA ILE A 215 -7.88 9.02 -0.79
C ILE A 215 -9.14 9.53 -0.10
N LEU A 216 -9.37 10.83 -0.15
CA LEU A 216 -10.61 11.43 0.31
C LEU A 216 -11.34 12.06 -0.87
N VAL A 217 -12.54 11.56 -1.15
CA VAL A 217 -13.48 12.16 -2.10
C VAL A 217 -14.35 13.14 -1.35
N PHE A 218 -14.54 14.34 -1.88
CA PHE A 218 -15.31 15.39 -1.23
C PHE A 218 -16.21 16.13 -2.22
N THR A 219 -17.44 16.45 -1.82
CA THR A 219 -18.38 17.24 -2.60
C THR A 219 -19.21 18.18 -1.73
N LYS A 220 -19.72 19.27 -2.33
CA LYS A 220 -20.59 20.24 -1.63
C LYS A 220 -22.05 19.82 -1.58
N ASP A 221 -22.46 18.96 -2.50
CA ASP A 221 -23.84 18.55 -2.66
C ASP A 221 -23.94 17.06 -3.00
N ARG A 222 -25.14 16.53 -2.86
CA ARG A 222 -25.46 15.12 -3.09
C ARG A 222 -25.48 14.75 -4.58
N GLU A 223 -25.83 15.68 -5.46
CA GLU A 223 -25.96 15.41 -6.90
C GLU A 223 -24.59 15.16 -7.53
N SER A 224 -23.58 15.95 -7.14
CA SER A 224 -22.20 15.79 -7.60
C SER A 224 -21.48 14.59 -6.95
N TYR A 225 -21.90 14.16 -5.76
CA TYR A 225 -21.27 13.07 -4.99
C TYR A 225 -21.13 11.76 -5.79
N ALA A 226 -22.25 11.26 -6.35
CA ALA A 226 -22.25 9.99 -7.09
C ALA A 226 -21.30 10.04 -8.29
N LYS A 227 -21.27 11.17 -9.00
CA LYS A 227 -20.40 11.39 -10.15
C LYS A 227 -18.93 11.42 -9.75
N ALA A 228 -18.58 12.16 -8.69
CA ALA A 228 -17.22 12.24 -8.17
C ALA A 228 -16.70 10.85 -7.76
N LEU A 229 -17.50 10.09 -7.02
CA LEU A 229 -17.14 8.75 -6.57
C LEU A 229 -16.89 7.82 -7.75
N ARG A 230 -17.80 7.79 -8.75
CA ARG A 230 -17.62 7.00 -9.97
C ARG A 230 -16.35 7.37 -10.73
N GLN A 231 -16.03 8.66 -10.86
CA GLN A 231 -14.81 9.12 -11.56
C GLN A 231 -13.54 8.63 -10.85
N VAL A 232 -13.50 8.70 -9.52
CA VAL A 232 -12.36 8.21 -8.73
C VAL A 232 -12.21 6.70 -8.88
N PHE A 233 -13.29 5.92 -8.71
CA PHE A 233 -13.23 4.46 -8.84
C PHE A 233 -12.91 3.99 -10.27
N GLU A 234 -13.37 4.71 -11.29
CA GLU A 234 -12.97 4.47 -12.68
C GLU A 234 -11.45 4.63 -12.87
N ARG A 235 -10.86 5.67 -12.26
CA ARG A 235 -9.40 5.89 -12.31
C ARG A 235 -8.63 4.81 -11.55
N LEU A 236 -9.10 4.41 -10.37
CA LEU A 236 -8.49 3.32 -9.61
C LEU A 236 -8.54 2.00 -10.39
N GLN A 237 -9.67 1.68 -11.01
CA GLN A 237 -9.82 0.50 -11.86
C GLN A 237 -8.81 0.52 -13.03
N LYS A 238 -8.71 1.64 -13.75
CA LYS A 238 -7.76 1.82 -14.87
C LYS A 238 -6.30 1.73 -14.43
N ALA A 239 -5.99 2.21 -13.23
CA ALA A 239 -4.67 2.12 -12.62
C ALA A 239 -4.42 0.77 -11.93
N GLU A 240 -5.33 -0.19 -12.04
CA GLU A 240 -5.27 -1.49 -11.36
C GLU A 240 -4.92 -1.35 -9.86
N LEU A 241 -5.53 -0.36 -9.21
CA LEU A 241 -5.49 -0.13 -7.77
C LEU A 241 -6.74 -0.71 -7.13
N TYR A 242 -6.57 -1.35 -5.98
CA TYR A 242 -7.63 -2.06 -5.30
C TYR A 242 -7.86 -1.47 -3.91
N VAL A 243 -9.09 -1.58 -3.44
CA VAL A 243 -9.56 -0.90 -2.23
C VAL A 243 -9.96 -1.93 -1.19
N LYS A 244 -9.77 -1.61 0.10
CA LYS A 244 -10.26 -2.44 1.21
C LYS A 244 -11.61 -1.92 1.73
N PRO A 245 -12.75 -2.58 1.43
CA PRO A 245 -14.09 -2.11 1.80
C PRO A 245 -14.22 -1.81 3.31
N SER A 246 -13.80 -2.75 4.15
CA SER A 246 -13.83 -2.65 5.63
C SER A 246 -13.01 -1.50 6.24
N LYS A 247 -12.23 -0.76 5.43
CA LYS A 247 -11.51 0.44 5.85
C LYS A 247 -12.00 1.72 5.17
N CYS A 248 -12.95 1.60 4.25
CA CYS A 248 -13.54 2.73 3.58
C CYS A 248 -14.73 3.25 4.38
N THR A 249 -15.00 4.54 4.24
CA THR A 249 -16.25 5.15 4.69
C THR A 249 -16.84 5.91 3.52
N PHE A 250 -18.16 5.80 3.35
CA PHE A 250 -18.84 6.42 2.22
C PHE A 250 -19.95 7.35 2.71
N TYR A 251 -20.12 8.47 2.01
CA TYR A 251 -21.22 9.41 2.17
C TYR A 251 -21.39 9.90 3.63
N GLN A 252 -20.30 10.36 4.22
CA GLN A 252 -20.26 10.90 5.58
C GLN A 252 -20.29 12.42 5.57
N LYS A 253 -20.88 13.03 6.61
CA LYS A 253 -20.79 14.49 6.84
C LYS A 253 -19.56 14.91 7.64
N GLU A 254 -18.96 13.94 8.33
CA GLU A 254 -17.76 14.10 9.15
C GLU A 254 -16.86 12.87 8.92
N VAL A 255 -15.56 13.07 8.82
CA VAL A 255 -14.61 11.97 8.58
C VAL A 255 -13.26 12.21 9.24
N GLU A 256 -12.65 11.14 9.77
CA GLU A 256 -11.26 11.19 10.23
C GLU A 256 -10.29 10.97 9.05
N PHE A 257 -9.53 12.02 8.72
CA PHE A 257 -8.56 12.01 7.63
C PHE A 257 -7.20 12.58 8.08
N LEU A 258 -6.13 11.81 7.87
CA LEU A 258 -4.75 12.18 8.25
C LEU A 258 -4.56 12.59 9.73
N GLY A 259 -5.40 12.05 10.63
CA GLY A 259 -5.38 12.34 12.06
C GLY A 259 -6.20 13.58 12.47
N PHE A 260 -6.98 14.15 11.55
CA PHE A 260 -7.88 15.27 11.80
C PHE A 260 -9.32 14.85 11.55
N ILE A 261 -10.25 15.44 12.29
CA ILE A 261 -11.69 15.32 12.01
C ILE A 261 -12.02 16.44 11.02
N VAL A 262 -12.70 16.10 9.93
CA VAL A 262 -13.09 17.05 8.88
C VAL A 262 -14.61 17.02 8.72
N ASP A 263 -15.24 18.20 8.67
CA ASP A 263 -16.66 18.38 8.44
C ASP A 263 -16.98 19.56 7.50
N GLY A 264 -18.26 19.93 7.41
CA GLY A 264 -18.77 21.04 6.59
C GLY A 264 -18.16 22.42 6.87
N SER A 265 -17.62 22.62 8.06
CA SER A 265 -16.97 23.86 8.52
C SER A 265 -15.45 23.86 8.31
N GLY A 266 -14.86 22.69 8.12
CA GLY A 266 -13.41 22.50 7.97
C GLY A 266 -12.86 21.46 8.95
N VAL A 267 -11.66 21.73 9.47
CA VAL A 267 -10.98 20.94 10.52
C VAL A 267 -11.27 21.53 11.89
#